data_AF-A0A530LID8-F1
#
_entry.id   AF-A0A530LID8-F1
#
_cell.length_a   1.000
_cell.length_b   1.000
_cell.length_c   1.000
_cell.angle_alpha   90.00
_cell.angle_beta   90.00
_cell.angle_gamma   90.00
#
_symmetry.space_group_name_H-M   'P 1'
#
loop_
_entity.id
_entity.type
_entity.pdbx_description
1 polymer ?
#
loop_
_entity_poly.entity_id
_entity_poly.type
_entity_poly.pdbx_seq_one_letter_code
_entity_poly.pdbx_strand_id
1 'polypeptide(L)'
;EIYTPAEKRQYGYYVLPFLLGDSIVGRVDLRADRPAGVLRVHAAYAEPGAPPQTAAELFKELKQMQGWLGLEQIEVTPAGDLGPALASQKDGQPPQRLS
;
A
#
# COMPACT_ATOMS: atom_id res chain seq x y z
N GLU A 1 4.35 10.46 8.37
CA GLU A 1 4.37 11.30 9.58
C GLU A 1 5.78 11.87 9.81
N ILE A 2 6.18 12.82 8.97
CA ILE A 2 7.59 13.26 8.85
C ILE A 2 8.13 13.97 10.10
N TYR A 3 7.25 14.59 10.90
CA TYR A 3 7.62 15.30 12.13
C TYR A 3 7.36 14.48 13.41
N THR A 4 6.79 13.28 13.28
CA THR A 4 6.50 12.41 14.43
C THR A 4 7.71 11.50 14.68
N PRO A 5 8.24 11.43 15.92
CA PRO A 5 9.25 10.43 16.30
C PRO A 5 8.81 9.03 15.90
N ALA A 6 9.75 8.17 15.49
CA ALA A 6 9.44 6.89 14.85
C ALA A 6 8.51 6.01 15.69
N GLU A 7 8.71 5.98 17.00
CA GLU A 7 7.94 5.21 17.97
C GLU A 7 6.51 5.71 18.20
N LYS A 8 6.18 6.94 17.76
CA LYS A 8 4.84 7.54 17.90
C LYS A 8 4.03 7.51 16.60
N ARG A 9 4.59 6.96 15.52
CA ARG A 9 3.93 6.93 14.21
C ARG A 9 2.82 5.89 14.21
N GLN A 10 1.65 6.30 13.73
CA GLN A 10 0.52 5.39 13.56
C GLN A 10 0.60 4.62 12.24
N TYR A 11 1.07 5.28 11.18
CA TYR A 11 0.97 4.77 9.81
C TYR A 11 2.30 4.73 9.06
N GLY A 12 3.32 5.46 9.51
CA GLY A 12 4.67 5.37 8.93
C GLY A 12 5.25 6.72 8.50
N TYR A 13 6.32 6.71 7.69
CA TYR A 13 7.09 7.92 7.41
C TYR A 13 6.53 8.73 6.24
N TYR A 14 6.27 8.10 5.09
CA TYR A 14 5.69 8.72 3.90
C TYR A 14 4.35 8.06 3.55
N VAL A 15 3.33 8.46 4.28
CA VAL A 15 1.98 7.90 4.18
C VAL A 15 1.18 8.68 3.14
N LEU A 16 0.86 8.03 2.03
CA LEU A 16 0.00 8.59 0.98
C LEU A 16 -1.44 8.11 1.16
N PRO A 17 -2.45 9.01 1.04
CA PRO A 17 -3.83 8.59 0.96
C PRO A 17 -4.09 7.88 -0.37
N PHE A 18 -4.85 6.78 -0.31
CA PHE A 18 -5.35 6.07 -1.48
C PHE A 18 -6.82 6.40 -1.67
N LEU A 19 -7.15 6.97 -2.83
CA LEU A 19 -8.51 7.30 -3.23
C LEU A 19 -9.06 6.22 -4.15
N LEU A 20 -10.30 5.82 -3.90
CA LEU A 20 -11.09 4.99 -4.82
C LEU A 20 -12.37 5.76 -5.15
N GLY A 21 -12.43 6.27 -6.39
CA GLY A 21 -13.43 7.27 -6.75
C GLY A 21 -13.14 8.59 -6.04
N ASP A 22 -14.10 9.07 -5.26
CA ASP A 22 -14.03 10.34 -4.51
C ASP A 22 -13.66 10.15 -3.03
N SER A 23 -13.47 8.90 -2.59
CA SER A 23 -13.33 8.54 -1.18
C SER A 23 -11.92 8.07 -0.87
N ILE A 24 -11.34 8.56 0.23
CA ILE A 24 -10.10 7.99 0.78
C ILE A 24 -10.47 6.66 1.43
N VAL A 25 -9.97 5.57 0.86
CA VAL A 25 -10.27 4.20 1.31
C VAL A 25 -9.06 3.53 1.94
N GLY A 26 -7.88 4.16 1.89
CA GLY A 26 -6.71 3.64 2.57
C GLY A 26 -5.56 4.62 2.71
N ARG A 27 -4.52 4.17 3.42
CA ARG A 27 -3.26 4.85 3.66
C ARG A 27 -2.11 3.91 3.41
N VAL A 28 -1.08 4.38 2.72
CA VAL A 28 0.04 3.52 2.30
C VAL A 28 1.36 4.19 2.61
N ASP A 29 2.21 3.55 3.42
CA ASP A 29 3.59 4.00 3.65
C ASP A 29 4.47 3.49 2.50
N LEU A 30 4.85 4.41 1.62
CA LEU A 30 5.52 4.11 0.36
C LEU A 30 6.92 4.69 0.30
N ARG A 31 7.82 3.94 -0.35
CA ARG A 31 9.15 4.42 -0.69
C ARG A 31 9.59 3.93 -2.06
N ALA A 32 10.03 4.85 -2.92
CA ALA A 32 10.77 4.52 -4.13
C ALA A 32 12.25 4.31 -3.77
N ASP A 33 12.69 3.06 -3.75
CA ASP A 33 14.08 2.65 -3.57
C ASP A 33 14.76 2.56 -4.94
N ARG A 34 15.16 3.72 -5.47
CA ARG A 34 15.75 3.83 -6.82
C ARG A 34 17.04 3.02 -7.00
N PRO A 35 17.98 2.99 -6.04
CA PRO A 35 19.17 2.15 -6.17
C PRO A 35 18.85 0.65 -6.34
N ALA A 36 17.77 0.18 -5.72
CA ALA A 36 17.34 -1.22 -5.82
C ALA A 36 16.28 -1.47 -6.91
N GLY A 37 15.82 -0.43 -7.62
CA GLY A 37 14.73 -0.55 -8.60
C GLY A 37 13.39 -0.97 -8.00
N VAL A 38 13.11 -0.67 -6.72
CA VAL A 38 11.94 -1.20 -5.99
C VAL A 38 10.98 -0.10 -5.55
N LEU A 39 9.68 -0.29 -5.78
CA LEU A 39 8.62 0.42 -5.06
C LEU A 39 8.27 -0.38 -3.80
N ARG A 40 8.69 0.11 -2.64
CA ARG A 40 8.45 -0.55 -1.34
C ARG A 40 7.16 -0.03 -0.71
N VAL A 41 6.29 -0.95 -0.34
CA VAL A 41 5.15 -0.73 0.55
C VAL A 41 5.54 -1.23 1.94
N HIS A 42 5.79 -0.31 2.86
CA HIS A 42 6.19 -0.64 4.23
C HIS A 42 5.00 -1.05 5.09
N ALA A 43 3.84 -0.42 4.89
CA ALA A 43 2.57 -0.78 5.50
C ALA A 43 1.41 -0.23 4.67
N ALA A 44 0.25 -0.88 4.76
CA ALA A 44 -0.99 -0.40 4.16
C ALA A 44 -2.14 -0.57 5.14
N TYR A 45 -2.99 0.45 5.22
CA TYR A 45 -4.12 0.52 6.14
C TYR A 45 -5.40 0.85 5.38
N ALA A 46 -6.49 0.18 5.70
CA ALA A 46 -7.82 0.52 5.23
C ALA A 46 -8.43 1.63 6.08
N GLU A 47 -9.21 2.51 5.46
CA GLU A 47 -10.08 3.43 6.21
C GLU A 47 -11.38 2.72 6.64
N PRO A 48 -12.06 3.18 7.70
CA PRO A 48 -13.37 2.66 8.08
C PRO A 48 -14.35 2.71 6.90
N GLY A 49 -14.95 1.56 6.55
CA GLY A 49 -15.88 1.45 5.43
C GLY A 49 -15.21 1.27 4.06
N ALA A 50 -13.89 1.07 4.00
CA ALA A 50 -13.20 0.74 2.76
C ALA A 50 -13.83 -0.48 2.06
N PRO A 51 -14.12 -0.41 0.76
CA PRO A 51 -14.68 -1.54 0.03
C PRO A 51 -13.75 -2.76 0.02
N PRO A 52 -14.28 -4.00 -0.08
CA PRO A 52 -13.46 -5.22 -0.05
C PRO A 52 -12.45 -5.32 -1.21
N GLN A 53 -12.70 -4.63 -2.33
CA GLN A 53 -11.78 -4.58 -3.48
C GLN A 53 -10.60 -3.60 -3.30
N THR A 54 -10.53 -2.87 -2.19
CA THR A 54 -9.52 -1.82 -1.97
C THR A 54 -8.09 -2.31 -2.19
N ALA A 55 -7.73 -3.51 -1.69
CA ALA A 55 -6.40 -4.07 -1.89
C ALA A 55 -6.07 -4.33 -3.36
N ALA A 56 -7.04 -4.86 -4.12
CA ALA A 56 -6.86 -5.17 -5.53
C ALA A 56 -6.72 -3.91 -6.38
N GLU A 57 -7.56 -2.89 -6.14
CA GLU A 57 -7.46 -1.60 -6.84
C GLU A 57 -6.18 -0.85 -6.47
N LEU A 58 -5.80 -0.84 -5.18
CA LEU A 58 -4.54 -0.26 -4.74
C LEU A 58 -3.34 -0.91 -5.46
N PHE A 59 -3.32 -2.24 -5.58
CA PHE A 59 -2.22 -2.92 -6.24
C PHE A 59 -2.09 -2.55 -7.73
N LYS A 60 -3.21 -2.32 -8.43
CA LYS A 60 -3.19 -1.83 -9.82
C LYS A 60 -2.58 -0.42 -9.91
N GLU A 61 -2.95 0.48 -9.01
CA GLU A 61 -2.37 1.82 -8.95
C GLU A 61 -0.87 1.79 -8.61
N LEU A 62 -0.45 0.91 -7.70
CA LEU A 62 0.97 0.71 -7.40
C LEU A 62 1.75 0.20 -8.61
N LYS A 63 1.18 -0.69 -9.42
CA LYS A 63 1.78 -1.13 -10.70
C LYS A 63 1.91 0.01 -11.70
N GLN A 64 0.89 0.86 -11.83
CA GLN A 64 0.96 2.04 -12.70
C GLN A 64 2.07 3.00 -12.23
N MET A 65 2.11 3.29 -10.92
CA MET A 65 3.13 4.14 -10.32
C MET A 65 4.54 3.55 -10.49
N GLN A 66 4.71 2.24 -10.27
CA GLN A 66 5.97 1.53 -10.50
C GLN A 66 6.46 1.75 -11.94
N GLY A 67 5.57 1.56 -12.93
CA GLY A 67 5.89 1.78 -14.34
C GLY A 67 6.28 3.23 -14.64
N TRP A 68 5.51 4.21 -14.14
CA TRP A 68 5.81 5.63 -14.33
C TRP A 68 7.13 6.07 -13.70
N LEU A 69 7.49 5.49 -12.56
CA LEU A 69 8.74 5.78 -11.86
C LEU A 69 9.95 5.05 -12.47
N GLY A 70 9.73 4.13 -13.41
CA GLY A 70 10.78 3.31 -14.03
C GLY A 70 11.39 2.29 -13.07
N LEU A 71 10.59 1.74 -12.15
CA LEU A 71 11.03 0.74 -11.17
C LEU A 71 10.73 -0.67 -11.67
N GLU A 72 11.50 -1.66 -11.24
CA GLU A 72 11.45 -3.03 -11.76
C GLU A 72 10.45 -3.91 -11.00
N GLN A 73 10.28 -3.67 -9.70
CA GLN A 73 9.47 -4.52 -8.84
C GLN A 73 8.73 -3.76 -7.73
N ILE A 74 7.71 -4.43 -7.20
CA ILE A 74 6.99 -4.01 -6.00
C ILE A 74 7.29 -5.02 -4.89
N GLU A 75 7.66 -4.50 -3.73
CA GLU A 75 7.80 -5.28 -2.50
C GLU A 75 6.76 -4.79 -1.49
N VAL A 76 5.98 -5.73 -0.94
CA VAL A 76 4.94 -5.44 0.04
C VAL A 76 5.27 -6.15 1.33
N THR A 77 5.50 -5.38 2.39
CA THR A 77 5.51 -5.91 3.75
C THR A 77 4.05 -6.10 4.20
N PRO A 78 3.66 -7.26 4.75
CA PRO A 78 2.29 -7.51 5.23
C PRO A 78 2.02 -6.83 6.58
N ALA A 79 2.22 -5.51 6.64
CA ALA A 79 2.01 -4.67 7.82
C ALA A 79 0.84 -3.69 7.62
N GLY A 80 0.17 -3.35 8.72
CA GLY A 80 -1.15 -2.71 8.70
C GLY A 80 -2.28 -3.73 8.43
N ASP A 81 -3.53 -3.30 8.52
CA ASP A 81 -4.70 -4.17 8.36
C ASP A 81 -5.02 -4.50 6.88
N LEU A 82 -4.56 -3.68 5.94
CA LEU A 82 -4.69 -3.92 4.50
C LEU A 82 -3.45 -4.63 3.90
N GLY A 83 -2.30 -4.56 4.58
CA GLY A 83 -1.01 -5.09 4.13
C GLY A 83 -1.05 -6.56 3.68
N PRO A 84 -1.59 -7.50 4.47
CA PRO A 84 -1.66 -8.91 4.08
C PRO A 84 -2.47 -9.14 2.79
N ALA A 85 -3.65 -8.52 2.67
CA ALA A 85 -4.49 -8.64 1.49
C ALA A 85 -3.84 -8.03 0.24
N LEU A 86 -3.09 -6.93 0.42
CA LEU A 86 -2.32 -6.29 -0.63
C LEU A 86 -1.14 -7.17 -1.08
N ALA A 87 -0.42 -7.79 -0.14
CA ALA A 87 0.69 -8.69 -0.46
C ALA A 87 0.23 -9.87 -1.32
N SER A 88 -0.93 -10.46 -1.02
CA SER A 88 -1.52 -11.55 -1.82
C SER A 88 -1.84 -11.17 -3.27
N GLN A 89 -2.03 -9.88 -3.58
CA GLN A 89 -2.28 -9.43 -4.96
C GLN A 89 -1.06 -9.63 -5.87
N LYS A 90 0.16 -9.60 -5.30
CA LYS A 90 1.41 -9.83 -6.04
C LYS A 90 1.46 -11.25 -6.61
N ASP A 91 0.96 -12.21 -5.85
CA ASP A 91 1.00 -13.63 -6.18
C ASP A 91 -0.18 -14.09 -7.07
N GLY A 92 -1.07 -13.16 -7.45
CA GLY A 92 -2.25 -13.46 -8.27
C GLY A 92 -3.37 -14.19 -7.54
N GLN A 93 -3.33 -14.26 -6.20
CA GLN A 93 -4.33 -14.95 -5.40
C GLN A 93 -5.45 -13.95 -5.00
N PRO A 94 -6.74 -14.27 -5.22
CA PRO A 94 -7.83 -13.42 -4.74
C PRO A 94 -7.80 -13.31 -3.21
N PRO A 95 -8.13 -12.14 -2.62
CA PRO A 95 -8.09 -11.95 -1.18
C PRO A 95 -9.12 -12.86 -0.51
N GLN A 96 -8.68 -13.63 0.48
CA GLN A 96 -9.56 -14.50 1.28
C GLN A 96 -10.49 -13.61 2.11
N ARG A 97 -11.81 -13.82 2.01
CA ARG A 97 -12.79 -13.13 2.87
C ARG A 97 -12.53 -13.51 4.32
N LEU A 98 -12.23 -12.54 5.17
CA LEU A 98 -12.29 -12.70 6.62
C LEU A 98 -13.75 -12.95 7.00
N SER A 99 -14.02 -14.13 7.55
CA SER A 99 -15.30 -14.60 8.08
C SER A 99 -15.62 -13.97 9.43
#